data_AF-A0A350LSA6-F1
#
_entry.id   AF-A0A350LSA6-F1
#
_cell.length_a   1.000
_cell.length_b   1.000
_cell.length_c   1.000
_cell.angle_alpha   90.00
_cell.angle_beta   90.00
_cell.angle_gamma   90.00
#
_symmetry.space_group_name_H-M   'P 1'
#
loop_
_entity.id
_entity.type
_entity.pdbx_description
1 polymer ?
#
loop_
_entity_poly.entity_id
_entity_poly.type
_entity_poly.pdbx_seq_one_letter_code
_entity_poly.pdbx_strand_id
1 'polypeptide(L)' 'MPTDHDAMTMAGLNLIQQALTIYDRDLRLAVCNRRFQEMFALP' A
#
# COMPACT_ATOMS: atom_id res chain seq x y z
N MET A 1 -15.05 8.22 0.73
CA MET A 1 -15.13 7.17 -0.31
C MET A 1 -13.85 7.25 -1.11
N PRO A 2 -13.07 6.16 -1.24
CA PRO A 2 -11.90 6.15 -2.13
C PRO A 2 -12.35 6.54 -3.53
N THR A 3 -11.57 7.38 -4.22
CA THR A 3 -11.86 7.64 -5.62
C THR A 3 -11.54 6.37 -6.43
N ASP A 4 -12.20 6.13 -7.57
CA ASP A 4 -11.92 4.96 -8.42
C ASP A 4 -10.43 4.83 -8.77
N HIS A 5 -9.73 5.98 -8.84
CA HIS A 5 -8.29 6.05 -9.06
C HIS A 5 -7.48 5.41 -7.91
N ASP A 6 -7.86 5.65 -6.65
CA ASP A 6 -7.17 5.10 -5.48
C ASP A 6 -7.33 3.58 -5.42
N ALA A 7 -8.52 3.08 -5.74
CA ALA A 7 -8.80 1.65 -5.79
C ALA A 7 -7.99 0.94 -6.88
N MET A 8 -7.91 1.52 -8.08
CA MET A 8 -7.13 0.96 -9.18
C MET A 8 -5.62 0.99 -8.89
N THR A 9 -5.13 2.06 -8.25
CA THR A 9 -3.73 2.16 -7.81
C THR A 9 -3.40 1.08 -6.78
N MET A 10 -4.25 0.89 -5.76
CA MET A 10 -4.07 -0.15 -4.76
C MET A 10 -4.14 -1.56 -5.35
N ALA A 11 -5.04 -1.80 -6.32
CA ALA A 11 -5.11 -3.06 -7.03
C ALA A 11 -3.79 -3.36 -7.77
N GLY A 12 -3.24 -2.38 -8.49
CA GLY A 12 -1.93 -2.50 -9.14
C GLY A 12 -0.80 -2.78 -8.16
N LEU A 13 -0.74 -2.06 -7.03
CA LEU A 13 0.28 -2.26 -5.99
C LEU A 13 0.20 -3.65 -5.33
N ASN A 14 -1.00 -4.20 -5.21
CA ASN A 14 -1.22 -5.53 -4.63
C ASN A 14 -0.86 -6.68 -5.57
N LEU A 15 -0.66 -6.43 -6.88
CA LEU A 15 -0.14 -7.45 -7.81
C LEU A 15 1.35 -7.74 -7.58
N ILE A 16 2.08 -6.79 -6.99
CA ILE A 16 3.50 -6.94 -6.66
C ILE A 16 3.62 -7.90 -5.47
N GLN A 17 4.24 -9.05 -5.72
CA GLN A 17 4.36 -10.14 -4.74
C GLN A 17 5.33 -9.85 -3.59
N GLN A 18 6.12 -8.77 -3.70
CA GLN A 18 7.00 -8.28 -2.65
C GLN A 18 6.27 -7.27 -1.76
N ALA A 19 6.70 -7.15 -0.51
CA ALA A 19 6.20 -6.12 0.38
C ALA A 19 6.66 -4.73 -0.11
N LEU A 20 5.73 -3.78 -0.19
CA LEU A 20 5.98 -2.42 -0.67
C LEU A 20 5.49 -1.38 0.34
N THR A 21 6.30 -0.34 0.56
CA THR A 21 5.95 0.85 1.36
C THR A 21 6.32 2.12 0.60
N ILE A 22 5.47 3.14 0.69
CA ILE A 22 5.69 4.48 0.13
C ILE A 22 5.60 5.48 1.28
N TYR A 23 6.59 6.37 1.37
CA TYR A 23 6.66 7.42 2.38
C TYR A 23 6.44 8.79 1.75
N ASP A 24 5.84 9.70 2.51
CA ASP A 24 5.76 11.11 2.12
C ASP A 24 7.10 11.85 2.38
N ARG A 25 7.11 13.15 2.05
CA ARG A 25 8.29 14.02 2.23
C ARG A 25 8.73 14.18 3.70
N ASP A 26 7.84 13.89 4.64
CA ASP A 26 8.05 13.99 6.07
C ASP A 26 8.38 12.61 6.69
N LEU A 27 8.67 11.62 5.84
CA LEU A 27 9.00 10.23 6.20
C LEU A 27 7.88 9.49 6.94
N ARG A 28 6.62 9.86 6.69
CA ARG A 28 5.45 9.14 7.22
C ARG A 28 5.00 8.11 6.19
N LEU A 29 4.58 6.92 6.67
CA LEU A 29 4.05 5.87 5.80
C LEU A 29 2.74 6.34 5.16
N ALA A 30 2.76 6.55 3.84
CA ALA A 30 1.62 7.01 3.07
C ALA A 30 0.82 5.82 2.51
N VAL A 31 1.51 4.80 2.01
CA VAL A 31 0.88 3.59 1.42
C VAL A 31 1.71 2.36 1.78
N CYS A 32 1.04 1.26 2.12
CA CYS A 32 1.64 -0.07 2.12
C CYS A 32 0.73 -1.06 1.40
N ASN A 33 1.31 -2.03 0.68
CA ASN A 33 0.54 -3.05 -0.01
C ASN A 33 0.12 -4.16 0.96
N ARG A 34 -0.87 -4.97 0.54
CA ARG A 34 -1.40 -6.07 1.35
C ARG A 34 -0.31 -7.04 1.81
N ARG A 35 0.68 -7.32 0.97
CA ARG A 35 1.77 -8.24 1.30
C ARG A 35 2.60 -7.75 2.50
N PHE A 36 2.84 -6.44 2.59
CA PHE A 36 3.51 -5.83 3.75
C PHE A 36 2.66 -5.99 5.01
N GLN A 37 1.35 -5.73 4.95
CA GLN A 37 0.46 -5.92 6.10
C GLN A 37 0.46 -7.37 6.60
N GLU A 38 0.37 -8.34 5.69
CA GLU A 38 0.38 -9.77 6.03
C GLU A 38 1.70 -10.20 6.70
N MET A 39 2.83 -9.71 6.21
CA MET A 39 4.16 -10.06 6.76
C MET A 39 4.32 -9.61 8.22
N PHE A 40 3.69 -8.49 8.60
CA PHE A 40 3.84 -7.88 9.92
C PHE A 40 2.56 -7.92 10.78
N ALA A 41 1.53 -8.64 10.34
CA ALA A 41 0.22 -8.72 11.00
C ALA A 41 -0.40 -7.34 11.33
N LEU A 42 -0.29 -6.40 10.39
CA LEU A 42 -0.86 -5.06 10.52
C LEU A 42 -2.37 -5.06 10.23
N PRO A 43 -3.14 -4.19 10.90
CA PRO A 43 -4.58 -4.05 10.66
C PRO A 43 -4.91 -3.54 9.24
#